data_AF-A0A328DZQ1-F1
#
_entry.id   AF-A0A328DZQ1-F1
#
_cell.length_a   1.000
_cell.length_b   1.000
_cell.length_c   1.000
_cell.angle_alpha   90.00
_cell.angle_beta   90.00
_cell.angle_gamma   90.00
#
_symmetry.space_group_name_H-M   'P 1'
#
loop_
_entity.id
_entity.type
_entity.pdbx_description
1 polymer ?
#
loop_
_entity_poly.entity_id
_entity_poly.type
_entity_poly.pdbx_seq_one_letter_code
_entity_poly.pdbx_strand_id
1 'polypeptide(L)'
;MAQRKPMIYAFVARGSDILADYTNFNGNFDSIAFQCLQKLPASNSKFTYNCDGHTFNYLVDKGFTYCVVAEESAGRQVPIACLERIKDDFVLKYGGEKASAAPSNSLKKEFGPRLRDHMQYCVGHPEELSRLTKVKAQVSEVKGVMMENIEKVLDRGEKIELLVDKTENLRDQASSFRTGTGLQKHRHTTAEKDVAAKHES
;
A
#
# COMPACT_ATOMS: atom_id res chain seq x y z
N MET A 1 -19.49 17.07 -6.63
CA MET A 1 -18.04 17.16 -6.39
C MET A 1 -17.52 15.77 -6.12
N ALA A 2 -16.66 15.19 -6.97
CA ALA A 2 -16.03 13.91 -6.65
C ALA A 2 -15.16 14.10 -5.40
N GLN A 3 -15.31 13.26 -4.37
CA GLN A 3 -14.40 13.27 -3.22
C GLN A 3 -13.00 12.92 -3.73
N ARG A 4 -12.14 13.93 -3.78
CA ARG A 4 -10.71 13.77 -4.06
C ARG A 4 -10.14 12.98 -2.87
N LYS A 5 -9.54 11.81 -3.13
CA LYS A 5 -8.93 10.98 -2.08
C LYS A 5 -7.53 11.54 -1.81
N PRO A 6 -7.23 12.11 -0.64
CA PRO A 6 -5.95 12.76 -0.41
C PRO A 6 -4.79 11.77 -0.22
N MET A 7 -5.07 10.46 -0.07
CA MET A 7 -4.06 9.40 0.07
C MET A 7 -3.93 8.66 -1.26
N ILE A 8 -2.72 8.67 -1.83
CA ILE A 8 -2.47 8.31 -3.24
C ILE A 8 -1.86 6.93 -3.34
N TYR A 9 -0.74 6.72 -2.66
CA TYR A 9 0.05 5.50 -2.71
C TYR A 9 0.57 5.14 -1.31
N ALA A 10 0.70 3.86 -1.02
CA ALA A 10 1.37 3.39 0.19
C ALA A 10 2.13 2.08 -0.07
N PHE A 11 3.23 1.87 0.64
CA PHE A 11 3.95 0.60 0.62
C PHE A 11 4.65 0.27 1.93
N VAL A 12 5.04 -1.00 2.06
CA VAL A 12 6.03 -1.49 3.03
C VAL A 12 7.17 -2.17 2.29
N ALA A 13 8.40 -1.81 2.64
CA ALA A 13 9.62 -2.35 2.05
C ALA A 13 10.60 -2.84 3.12
N ARG A 14 11.48 -3.76 2.72
CA ARG A 14 12.67 -4.18 3.47
C ARG A 14 13.91 -3.78 2.67
N GLY A 15 14.68 -2.82 3.16
CA GLY A 15 15.68 -2.15 2.32
C GLY A 15 15.01 -1.53 1.09
N SER A 16 15.44 -1.91 -0.11
CA SER A 16 14.81 -1.52 -1.38
C SER A 16 13.76 -2.51 -1.90
N ASP A 17 13.53 -3.64 -1.24
CA ASP A 17 12.54 -4.63 -1.69
C ASP A 17 11.15 -4.23 -1.20
N ILE A 18 10.28 -3.78 -2.11
CA ILE A 18 8.86 -3.59 -1.80
C ILE A 18 8.22 -4.96 -1.54
N LEU A 19 7.65 -5.14 -0.35
CA LEU A 19 6.99 -6.38 0.06
C LEU A 19 5.49 -6.36 -0.25
N ALA A 20 4.87 -5.20 -0.08
CA ALA A 20 3.47 -4.93 -0.39
C ALA A 20 3.26 -3.44 -0.65
N ASP A 21 2.37 -3.12 -1.58
CA ASP A 21 2.01 -1.76 -1.95
C ASP A 21 0.55 -1.68 -2.39
N TYR A 22 0.03 -0.46 -2.42
CA TYR A 22 -1.33 -0.17 -2.85
C TYR A 22 -1.45 1.25 -3.39
N THR A 23 -2.11 1.39 -4.54
CA THR A 23 -2.53 2.66 -5.15
C THR A 23 -3.96 2.53 -5.70
N ASN A 24 -4.69 3.63 -5.74
CA ASN A 24 -5.90 3.80 -6.55
C ASN A 24 -5.71 4.79 -7.71
N PHE A 25 -4.49 5.28 -7.89
CA PHE A 25 -4.18 6.36 -8.80
C PHE A 25 -3.31 5.83 -9.93
N ASN A 26 -3.59 6.31 -11.13
CA ASN A 26 -2.71 6.15 -12.27
C ASN A 26 -1.68 7.28 -12.27
N GLY A 27 -0.43 6.97 -12.60
CA GLY A 27 0.67 7.93 -12.58
C GLY A 27 1.98 7.23 -12.27
N ASN A 28 3.01 8.02 -12.01
CA ASN A 28 4.35 7.53 -11.67
C ASN A 28 4.69 7.68 -10.17
N PHE A 29 3.69 7.83 -9.29
CA PHE A 29 3.90 7.98 -7.85
C PHE A 29 4.64 6.80 -7.22
N ASP A 30 4.40 5.59 -7.69
CA ASP A 30 5.09 4.37 -7.28
C ASP A 30 6.59 4.42 -7.63
N SER A 31 6.89 4.83 -8.87
CA SER A 31 8.26 4.95 -9.38
C SER A 31 9.03 6.03 -8.63
N ILE A 32 8.44 7.20 -8.43
CA ILE A 32 9.03 8.31 -7.69
C ILE A 32 9.24 7.94 -6.22
N ALA A 33 8.25 7.30 -5.59
CA ALA A 33 8.37 6.87 -4.21
C ALA A 33 9.46 5.81 -4.02
N PHE A 34 9.69 4.96 -5.02
CA PHE A 34 10.78 4.00 -5.04
C PHE A 34 12.16 4.68 -5.22
N GLN A 35 12.29 5.66 -6.12
CA GLN A 35 13.54 6.43 -6.26
C GLN A 35 13.92 7.12 -4.95
N CYS A 36 12.94 7.74 -4.28
CA CYS A 36 13.14 8.32 -2.94
C CYS A 36 13.60 7.29 -1.92
N LEU A 37 13.00 6.09 -1.92
CA LEU A 37 13.39 4.98 -1.03
C LEU A 37 14.88 4.62 -1.18
N GLN A 38 15.41 4.62 -2.41
CA GLN A 38 16.82 4.29 -2.67
C GLN A 38 17.80 5.32 -2.11
N LYS A 39 17.34 6.54 -1.84
CA LYS A 39 18.16 7.66 -1.35
C LYS A 39 17.97 7.93 0.15
N LEU A 40 17.05 7.22 0.82
CA LEU A 40 16.84 7.39 2.26
C LEU A 40 18.08 6.95 3.04
N PRO A 41 18.48 7.72 4.07
CA PRO A 41 19.53 7.27 4.97
C PRO A 41 19.03 6.10 5.83
N ALA A 42 19.93 5.18 6.18
CA ALA A 42 19.63 3.98 6.99
C ALA A 42 19.35 4.27 8.49
N SER A 43 18.91 5.49 8.82
CA SER A 43 18.59 5.90 10.18
C SER A 43 17.13 5.61 10.53
N ASN A 44 16.86 5.11 11.75
CA ASN A 44 15.50 5.05 12.28
C ASN A 44 14.97 6.48 12.49
N SER A 45 14.28 7.00 11.47
CA SER A 45 13.80 8.37 11.42
C SER A 45 12.62 8.49 10.45
N LYS A 46 12.00 9.67 10.44
CA LYS A 46 10.91 10.05 9.55
C LYS A 46 11.41 11.07 8.53
N PHE A 47 11.04 10.88 7.27
CA PHE A 47 11.41 11.76 6.16
C PHE A 47 10.17 12.18 5.39
N THR A 48 10.12 13.43 4.95
CA THR A 48 9.07 13.91 4.05
C THR A 48 9.72 14.60 2.86
N TYR A 49 9.43 14.13 1.65
CA TYR A 49 9.76 14.83 0.42
C TYR A 49 8.53 15.53 -0.15
N ASN A 50 8.65 16.79 -0.55
CA ASN A 50 7.58 17.52 -1.22
C ASN A 50 7.86 17.67 -2.73
N CYS A 51 6.81 17.54 -3.54
CA CYS A 51 6.84 17.69 -5.01
C CYS A 51 5.45 18.07 -5.51
N ASP A 52 5.30 19.20 -6.21
CA ASP A 52 4.09 19.57 -6.96
C ASP A 52 2.75 19.35 -6.21
N GLY A 53 2.64 19.84 -4.97
CA GLY A 53 1.43 19.70 -4.15
C GLY A 53 1.21 18.31 -3.58
N HIS A 54 2.23 17.45 -3.63
CA HIS A 54 2.25 16.11 -3.05
C HIS A 54 3.37 15.97 -2.02
N THR A 55 3.15 15.06 -1.07
CA THR A 55 4.11 14.70 -0.03
C THR A 55 4.37 13.20 -0.06
N PHE A 56 5.65 12.83 -0.07
CA PHE A 56 6.15 11.46 0.03
C PHE A 56 6.70 11.28 1.44
N ASN A 57 5.98 10.54 2.26
CA ASN A 57 6.24 10.45 3.69
C ASN A 57 6.78 9.05 4.01
N TYR A 58 7.91 9.00 4.72
CA TYR A 58 8.61 7.78 5.06
C TYR A 58 8.80 7.64 6.57
N LEU A 59 8.71 6.40 7.03
CA LEU A 59 9.10 5.98 8.36
C LEU A 59 10.05 4.79 8.22
N VAL A 60 11.28 4.93 8.69
CA VAL A 60 12.26 3.84 8.74
C VAL A 60 12.31 3.31 10.17
N ASP A 61 12.06 2.01 10.35
CA ASP A 61 12.14 1.35 11.65
C ASP A 61 12.66 -0.08 11.48
N LYS A 62 13.75 -0.41 12.18
CA LYS A 62 14.30 -1.78 12.31
C LYS A 62 14.48 -2.51 10.95
N GLY A 63 14.98 -1.81 9.94
CA GLY A 63 15.26 -2.37 8.62
C GLY A 63 14.05 -2.43 7.67
N PHE A 64 12.88 -1.98 8.13
CA PHE A 64 11.70 -1.79 7.29
C PHE A 64 11.46 -0.31 7.03
N THR A 65 10.95 -0.03 5.83
CA THR A 65 10.53 1.31 5.43
C THR A 65 9.05 1.30 5.07
N TYR A 66 8.31 2.21 5.67
CA TYR A 66 6.90 2.45 5.41
C TYR A 66 6.77 3.75 4.64
N CYS A 67 5.93 3.77 3.61
CA CYS A 67 5.71 4.97 2.81
C CYS A 67 4.22 5.26 2.64
N VAL A 68 3.89 6.55 2.67
CA VAL A 68 2.59 7.10 2.31
C VAL A 68 2.81 8.34 1.44
N VAL A 69 2.24 8.32 0.23
CA VAL A 69 2.13 9.47 -0.66
C VAL A 69 0.75 10.08 -0.49
N ALA A 70 0.69 11.38 -0.27
CA ALA A 70 -0.55 12.11 -0.07
C ALA A 70 -0.50 13.48 -0.74
N GLU A 71 -1.67 14.02 -1.10
CA GLU A 71 -1.80 15.44 -1.42
C GLU A 71 -1.39 16.29 -0.21
N GLU A 72 -0.72 17.42 -0.45
CA GLU A 72 -0.29 18.34 0.60
C GLU A 72 -1.47 18.89 1.41
N SER A 73 -2.65 18.96 0.78
CA SER A 73 -3.93 19.33 1.39
C SER A 73 -4.36 18.41 2.55
N ALA A 74 -3.84 17.17 2.60
CA ALA A 74 -4.08 16.24 3.71
C ALA A 74 -3.48 16.73 5.05
N GLY A 75 -2.54 17.67 4.97
CA GLY A 75 -1.74 18.12 6.10
C GLY A 75 -0.74 17.07 6.58
N ARG A 76 0.23 17.48 7.38
CA ARG A 76 1.35 16.62 7.81
C ARG A 76 0.95 15.51 8.78
N GLN A 77 -0.06 15.74 9.62
CA GLN A 77 -0.40 14.80 10.69
C GLN A 77 -1.02 13.50 10.16
N VAL A 78 -1.85 13.59 9.13
CA VAL A 78 -2.62 12.44 8.62
C VAL A 78 -1.70 11.38 7.99
N PRO A 79 -0.77 11.70 7.08
CA PRO A 79 0.17 10.72 6.52
C PRO A 79 1.09 10.12 7.59
N ILE A 80 1.59 10.93 8.53
CA ILE A 80 2.46 10.46 9.61
C ILE A 80 1.73 9.49 10.54
N ALA A 81 0.48 9.79 10.90
CA ALA A 81 -0.31 8.89 11.72
C ALA A 81 -0.67 7.60 10.96
N CYS A 82 -0.91 7.69 9.65
CA CYS A 82 -1.13 6.53 8.79
C CYS A 82 0.10 5.61 8.75
N LEU A 83 1.30 6.17 8.60
CA LEU A 83 2.56 5.42 8.65
C LEU A 83 2.73 4.63 9.94
N GLU A 84 2.46 5.26 11.09
CA GLU A 84 2.54 4.59 12.38
C GLU A 84 1.54 3.44 12.50
N ARG A 85 0.31 3.61 12.01
CA ARG A 85 -0.71 2.55 12.01
C ARG A 85 -0.32 1.38 11.10
N ILE A 86 0.19 1.66 9.91
CA ILE A 86 0.67 0.65 8.96
C ILE A 86 1.82 -0.13 9.60
N LYS A 87 2.79 0.56 10.21
CA LYS A 87 3.90 -0.07 10.94
C LYS A 87 3.39 -0.97 12.06
N ASP A 88 2.55 -0.45 12.94
CA ASP A 88 2.06 -1.18 14.12
C ASP A 88 1.33 -2.47 13.68
N ASP A 89 0.48 -2.42 12.64
CA ASP A 89 -0.22 -3.59 12.07
C ASP A 89 0.74 -4.57 11.37
N PHE A 90 1.69 -4.06 10.57
CA PHE A 90 2.68 -4.90 9.89
C PHE A 90 3.58 -5.64 10.88
N VAL A 91 4.09 -4.95 11.91
CA VAL A 91 4.94 -5.54 12.94
C VAL A 91 4.17 -6.54 13.78
N LEU A 92 2.90 -6.25 14.13
CA LEU A 92 2.06 -7.19 14.87
C LEU A 92 1.89 -8.52 14.12
N LYS A 93 1.76 -8.46 12.79
CA LYS A 93 1.44 -9.63 11.97
C LYS A 93 2.66 -10.38 11.43
N TYR A 94 3.72 -9.65 11.06
CA TYR A 94 4.90 -10.20 10.38
C TYR A 94 6.22 -9.91 11.09
N GLY A 95 6.19 -9.33 12.29
CA GLY A 95 7.38 -9.05 13.09
C GLY A 95 8.26 -10.28 13.31
N GLY A 96 9.57 -10.05 13.40
CA GLY A 96 10.59 -11.09 13.54
C GLY A 96 11.14 -11.61 12.20
N GLU A 97 11.42 -12.91 12.12
CA GLU A 97 12.13 -13.51 10.97
C GLU A 97 11.25 -13.60 9.70
N LYS A 98 9.93 -13.68 9.85
CA LYS A 98 9.00 -13.89 8.72
C LYS A 98 9.10 -12.78 7.66
N ALA A 99 9.08 -11.51 8.07
CA ALA A 99 9.24 -10.39 7.14
C ALA A 99 10.69 -10.23 6.67
N SER A 100 11.66 -10.66 7.47
CA SER A 100 13.09 -10.50 7.16
C SER A 100 13.55 -11.39 6.00
N ALA A 101 12.87 -12.51 5.74
CA ALA A 101 13.16 -13.42 4.62
C ALA A 101 12.16 -13.33 3.45
N ALA A 102 11.15 -12.45 3.54
CA ALA A 102 10.12 -12.33 2.51
C ALA A 102 10.70 -11.87 1.16
N PRO A 103 10.35 -12.53 0.03
CA PRO A 103 10.68 -12.03 -1.29
C PRO A 103 9.91 -10.77 -1.67
N SER A 104 10.40 -10.02 -2.66
CA SER A 104 9.72 -8.82 -3.17
C SER A 104 8.30 -9.16 -3.64
N ASN A 105 7.34 -8.31 -3.32
CA ASN A 105 5.90 -8.43 -3.60
C ASN A 105 5.19 -9.66 -2.99
N SER A 106 5.87 -10.47 -2.17
CA SER A 106 5.27 -11.71 -1.64
C SER A 106 4.08 -11.47 -0.71
N LEU A 107 4.01 -10.29 -0.08
CA LEU A 107 2.96 -9.92 0.87
C LEU A 107 1.86 -9.06 0.23
N LYS A 108 1.98 -8.68 -1.05
CA LYS A 108 1.04 -7.76 -1.71
C LYS A 108 -0.42 -8.21 -1.66
N LYS A 109 -0.69 -9.51 -1.88
CA LYS A 109 -2.06 -10.06 -1.84
C LYS A 109 -2.70 -9.97 -0.46
N GLU A 110 -1.91 -10.11 0.60
CA GLU A 110 -2.39 -10.18 1.97
C GLU A 110 -2.42 -8.79 2.64
N PHE A 111 -1.39 -7.99 2.41
CA PHE A 111 -1.20 -6.70 3.07
C PHE A 111 -1.59 -5.50 2.21
N GLY A 112 -1.65 -5.62 0.88
CA GLY A 112 -2.17 -4.57 -0.01
C GLY A 112 -3.60 -4.10 0.36
N PRO A 113 -4.56 -5.03 0.61
CA PRO A 113 -5.88 -4.65 1.11
C PRO A 113 -5.84 -3.93 2.47
N ARG A 114 -4.91 -4.30 3.37
CA ARG A 114 -4.73 -3.62 4.66
C ARG A 114 -4.20 -2.19 4.48
N LEU A 115 -3.25 -1.98 3.56
CA LEU A 115 -2.77 -0.63 3.21
C LEU A 115 -3.92 0.26 2.74
N ARG A 116 -4.78 -0.24 1.86
CA ARG A 116 -6.01 0.46 1.46
C ARG A 116 -6.87 0.86 2.65
N ASP A 117 -7.16 -0.10 3.53
CA ASP A 117 -8.08 0.11 4.64
C ASP A 117 -7.50 1.15 5.62
N HIS A 118 -6.19 1.12 5.88
CA HIS A 118 -5.50 2.15 6.67
C HIS A 118 -5.55 3.53 6.00
N MET A 119 -5.29 3.62 4.70
CA MET A 119 -5.38 4.88 3.95
C MET A 119 -6.79 5.47 4.02
N GLN A 120 -7.84 4.65 3.84
CA GLN A 120 -9.23 5.10 3.93
C GLN A 120 -9.60 5.53 5.35
N TYR A 121 -9.22 4.75 6.36
CA TYR A 121 -9.49 5.07 7.75
C TYR A 121 -8.90 6.43 8.14
N CYS A 122 -7.66 6.69 7.72
CA CYS A 122 -6.95 7.91 8.09
C CYS A 122 -7.58 9.18 7.49
N VAL A 123 -8.18 9.07 6.30
CA VAL A 123 -8.95 10.16 5.69
C VAL A 123 -10.30 10.35 6.37
N GLY A 124 -10.95 9.26 6.79
CA GLY A 124 -12.27 9.31 7.41
C GLY A 124 -12.27 9.78 8.88
N HIS A 125 -11.14 9.68 9.58
CA HIS A 125 -11.06 9.92 11.04
C HIS A 125 -9.92 10.88 11.44
N PRO A 126 -9.80 12.07 10.83
CA PRO A 126 -8.67 12.98 11.08
C PRO A 126 -8.63 13.50 12.53
N GLU A 127 -9.77 13.66 13.21
CA GLU A 127 -9.81 14.13 14.60
C GLU A 127 -9.21 13.12 15.58
N GLU A 128 -9.51 11.83 15.39
CA GLU A 128 -8.95 10.75 16.21
C GLU A 128 -7.44 10.66 16.00
N LEU A 129 -6.98 10.75 14.75
CA LEU A 129 -5.56 10.77 14.42
C LEU A 129 -4.86 11.98 15.03
N SER A 130 -5.48 13.16 15.04
CA SER A 130 -4.89 14.35 15.66
C SER A 130 -4.68 14.15 17.17
N ARG A 131 -5.66 13.54 17.87
CA ARG A 131 -5.52 13.19 19.29
C ARG A 131 -4.42 12.17 19.52
N LEU A 132 -4.40 11.09 18.72
CA LEU A 132 -3.36 10.04 18.81
C LEU A 132 -1.96 10.61 18.53
N THR A 133 -1.84 11.50 17.54
CA THR A 133 -0.58 12.14 17.18
C THR A 133 -0.10 13.08 18.28
N LYS A 134 -0.99 13.85 18.91
CA LYS A 134 -0.63 14.70 20.06
C LYS A 134 -0.09 13.87 21.23
N VAL A 135 -0.74 12.75 21.55
CA VAL A 135 -0.29 11.83 22.61
C VAL A 135 1.04 11.17 22.23
N LYS A 136 1.16 10.61 21.02
CA LYS A 136 2.41 10.00 20.55
C LYS A 136 3.55 11.03 20.42
N ALA A 137 3.27 12.29 20.12
CA ALA A 137 4.29 13.36 20.08
C ALA A 137 4.79 13.75 21.48
N GLN A 138 3.99 13.55 22.53
CA GLN A 138 4.42 13.75 23.92
C GLN A 138 5.26 12.57 24.43
N VAL A 139 5.12 11.38 23.85
CA VAL A 139 5.77 10.13 24.30
C VAL A 139 6.96 9.72 23.41
N SER A 140 6.94 10.08 22.12
CA SER A 140 8.01 9.82 21.18
C SER A 140 8.98 11.00 21.22
N GLU A 141 10.22 10.73 21.61
CA GLU A 141 11.37 11.59 21.35
C GLU A 141 11.46 11.77 19.83
N VAL A 142 10.85 12.83 19.29
CA VAL A 142 10.80 13.06 17.85
C VAL A 142 12.21 13.42 17.42
N LYS A 143 13.01 12.43 17.00
CA LYS A 143 14.06 12.69 16.01
C LYS A 143 13.37 13.43 14.87
N GLY A 144 13.72 14.70 14.69
CA GLY A 144 12.99 15.64 13.85
C GLY A 144 12.64 15.04 12.51
N VAL A 145 11.39 15.19 12.09
CA VAL A 145 10.98 14.78 10.74
C VAL A 145 11.73 15.68 9.76
N MET A 146 12.68 15.10 9.03
CA MET A 146 13.47 15.81 8.02
C MET A 146 12.58 16.05 6.81
N MET A 147 12.56 17.29 6.32
CA MET A 147 11.74 17.70 5.19
C MET A 147 12.61 18.33 4.11
N GLU A 148 12.52 17.79 2.90
CA GLU A 148 13.30 18.26 1.76
C GLU A 148 12.48 18.24 0.48
N ASN A 149 12.86 19.03 -0.51
CA ASN A 149 12.25 18.95 -1.84
C ASN A 149 12.82 17.72 -2.56
N ILE A 150 11.95 16.98 -3.24
CA ILE A 150 12.34 15.79 -4.01
C ILE A 150 13.45 16.08 -5.03
N GLU A 151 13.45 17.29 -5.61
CA GLU A 151 14.46 17.74 -6.55
C GLU A 151 15.85 17.78 -5.95
N LYS A 152 16.02 17.84 -4.63
CA LYS A 152 17.34 17.83 -4.01
C LYS A 152 17.95 16.43 -3.93
N VAL A 153 17.10 15.41 -4.04
CA VAL A 153 17.45 14.02 -3.76
C VAL A 153 17.55 13.19 -5.06
N LEU A 154 16.78 13.56 -6.07
CA LEU A 154 16.81 12.91 -7.39
C LEU A 154 17.95 13.42 -8.27
N ASP A 155 18.52 12.52 -9.08
CA ASP A 155 19.56 12.86 -10.04
C ASP A 155 18.99 13.66 -11.23
N ARG A 156 19.82 14.44 -11.94
CA ARG A 156 19.36 15.34 -13.02
C ARG A 156 18.53 14.63 -14.10
N GLY A 157 18.84 13.36 -14.40
CA GLY A 157 18.05 12.56 -15.34
C GLY A 157 16.66 12.20 -14.80
N GLU A 158 16.58 11.82 -13.52
CA GLU A 158 15.33 11.47 -12.83
C GLU A 158 14.43 12.70 -12.64
N LYS A 159 15.02 13.89 -12.48
CA LYS A 159 14.27 15.17 -12.40
C LYS A 159 13.52 15.52 -13.69
N ILE A 160 13.95 15.01 -14.85
CA ILE A 160 13.26 15.31 -16.12
C ILE A 160 11.95 14.53 -16.22
N GLU A 161 11.86 13.39 -15.52
CA GLU A 161 10.69 12.51 -15.46
C GLU A 161 9.84 12.73 -14.20
N LEU A 162 9.89 13.94 -13.63
CA LEU A 162 9.13 14.31 -12.42
C LEU A 162 7.62 14.10 -12.57
N LEU A 163 6.92 14.29 -11.45
CA LEU A 163 5.55 13.87 -11.18
C LEU A 163 4.58 14.04 -12.37
N VAL A 164 4.14 12.90 -12.90
CA VAL A 164 3.08 12.80 -13.91
C VAL A 164 1.82 12.29 -13.22
N ASP A 165 0.99 13.22 -12.78
CA ASP A 165 -0.35 12.91 -12.26
C ASP A 165 -1.31 12.68 -13.42
N LYS A 166 -1.81 11.44 -13.55
CA LYS A 166 -3.00 11.17 -14.34
C LYS A 166 -4.15 11.12 -13.34
N THR A 167 -4.99 12.15 -13.33
CA THR A 167 -6.09 12.37 -12.36
C THR A 167 -7.21 11.30 -12.41
N GLU A 168 -6.95 10.12 -12.97
CA GLU A 168 -7.88 9.00 -13.01
C GLU A 168 -7.70 8.11 -11.77
N ASN A 169 -8.71 8.15 -10.90
CA ASN A 169 -8.88 7.22 -9.79
C ASN A 169 -9.39 5.89 -10.36
N LEU A 170 -8.55 4.86 -10.40
CA LEU A 170 -8.97 3.50 -10.77
C LEU A 170 -10.07 3.06 -9.80
N ARG A 171 -11.30 2.93 -10.32
CA ARG A 171 -12.38 2.24 -9.65
C ARG A 171 -12.33 0.77 -10.05
N ASP A 172 -11.58 -0.03 -9.30
CA ASP A 172 -11.59 -1.50 -9.41
C ASP A 172 -11.65 -2.12 -7.99
N GLN A 173 -12.32 -3.24 -7.70
CA GLN A 173 -13.29 -4.06 -8.40
C GLN A 173 -13.90 -4.97 -7.30
N ALA A 174 -15.19 -4.83 -7.01
CA ALA A 174 -15.95 -5.79 -6.22
C ALA A 174 -17.40 -5.94 -6.74
N SER A 175 -17.59 -5.78 -8.05
CA SER A 175 -18.78 -6.33 -8.73
C SER A 175 -18.59 -7.79 -9.15
N SER A 176 -17.41 -8.38 -8.99
CA SER A 176 -17.14 -9.77 -9.41
C SER A 176 -17.71 -10.84 -8.48
N PHE A 177 -18.57 -10.48 -7.52
CA PHE A 177 -19.34 -11.43 -6.69
C PHE A 177 -20.74 -11.74 -7.24
N ARG A 178 -21.09 -11.26 -8.45
CA ARG A 178 -22.36 -11.61 -9.10
C ARG A 178 -22.10 -11.87 -10.59
N THR A 179 -22.64 -12.97 -11.09
CA THR A 179 -22.59 -13.45 -12.50
C THR A 179 -21.47 -14.46 -12.79
N GLY A 180 -21.72 -15.70 -12.38
CA GLY A 180 -20.86 -16.83 -12.72
C GLY A 180 -21.32 -18.18 -12.17
N THR A 181 -22.61 -18.36 -11.89
CA THR A 181 -23.23 -19.69 -11.82
C THR A 181 -23.17 -20.32 -13.20
N GLY A 182 -22.17 -21.17 -13.43
CA GLY A 182 -22.01 -21.97 -14.63
C GLY A 182 -21.54 -23.37 -14.26
N LEU A 183 -22.50 -24.28 -14.12
CA LEU A 183 -22.30 -25.71 -13.93
C LEU A 183 -21.29 -26.29 -14.93
N GLN A 184 -20.25 -26.97 -14.45
CA GLN A 184 -19.58 -28.01 -15.24
C GLN A 184 -19.36 -29.25 -14.37
N LYS A 185 -20.36 -30.14 -14.41
CA LYS A 185 -20.27 -31.51 -13.90
C LYS A 185 -19.17 -32.25 -14.68
N HIS A 186 -18.05 -32.54 -14.02
CA HIS A 186 -17.07 -33.50 -14.56
C HIS A 186 -17.61 -34.93 -14.40
N ARG A 187 -18.00 -35.50 -15.53
CA ARG A 187 -18.29 -36.93 -15.71
C ARG A 187 -16.99 -37.72 -15.57
N HIS A 188 -16.93 -38.61 -14.59
CA HIS A 188 -15.95 -39.70 -14.53
C HIS A 188 -16.58 -40.97 -15.13
N THR A 189 -15.83 -41.56 -16.05
CA THR A 189 -16.03 -42.83 -16.76
C THR A 189 -15.83 -44.04 -15.85
N THR A 190 -16.59 -45.13 -16.05
CA THR A 190 -16.10 -46.48 -16.46
C THR A 190 -17.15 -47.61 -16.24
N ALA A 191 -17.38 -48.37 -17.32
CA ALA A 191 -17.81 -49.78 -17.52
C ALA A 191 -18.63 -50.58 -16.49
N GLU A 192 -19.70 -51.26 -16.95
CA GLU A 192 -19.79 -52.72 -17.21
C GLU A 192 -21.26 -53.08 -17.58
N LYS A 193 -21.50 -53.63 -18.78
CA LYS A 193 -22.03 -54.99 -19.05
C LYS A 193 -23.31 -55.35 -18.29
N ASP A 194 -24.45 -55.51 -18.99
CA ASP A 194 -24.91 -56.83 -19.47
C ASP A 194 -26.30 -56.78 -20.15
N VAL A 195 -26.55 -57.85 -20.89
CA VAL A 195 -27.61 -58.15 -21.86
C VAL A 195 -28.94 -58.57 -21.19
N ALA A 196 -30.02 -58.55 -21.99
CA ALA A 196 -31.33 -59.23 -21.85
C ALA A 196 -32.49 -58.30 -21.40
N ALA A 197 -33.72 -58.35 -21.94
CA ALA A 197 -34.33 -59.18 -22.96
C ALA A 197 -35.54 -58.42 -23.56
N LYS A 198 -35.85 -58.71 -24.84
CA LYS A 198 -37.21 -58.57 -25.38
C LYS A 198 -38.03 -59.81 -24.95
N HIS A 199 -39.34 -59.61 -24.85
CA HIS A 199 -40.46 -60.57 -24.81
C HIS A 199 -41.18 -60.82 -23.48
N GLU A 200 -42.51 -60.63 -23.59
CA GLU A 200 -43.63 -61.24 -22.87
C GLU A 200 -43.95 -60.78 -21.44
N SER A 201 -44.94 -59.89 -21.31
CA SER A 201 -46.34 -60.28 -21.02
C SER A 201 -47.28 -59.12 -21.27
#